data_AF-A0AAD3HKJ0-F1
#
_entry.id   AF-A0AAD3HKJ0-F1
#
_cell.length_a   1.000
_cell.length_b   1.000
_cell.length_c   1.000
_cell.angle_alpha   90.00
_cell.angle_beta   90.00
_cell.angle_gamma   90.00
#
_symmetry.space_group_name_H-M   'P 1'
#
loop_
_entity.id
_entity.type
_entity.pdbx_description
1 polymer ?
#
loop_
_entity_poly.entity_id
_entity_poly.type
_entity_poly.pdbx_seq_one_letter_code
_entity_poly.pdbx_strand_id
1 'polypeptide(L)'
;LLLRSVQRLGQELSRSSSSSGSRSAAAVVTVGSAGATANTGAVAAAEAVAAAAVTPLGSEGPVAATAVSALRNCMAVLHDWIRQQKVAPSEQLGRVLQDNVSDLVRCICTAASTAAPTAHSRGHLAGAADPWVAPQQQSASTAAAAAAVAVREEAMRCCTDLMDAVPYHVLHPLRQQVLGCIVRALDDNRRSVRQLAVRARRVWADK
;
A
#
# COMPACT_ATOMS: atom_id res chain seq x y z
N LEU A 1 8.91 2.34 8.92
CA LEU A 1 9.67 1.56 7.92
C LEU A 1 8.89 1.37 6.62
N LEU A 2 7.67 0.82 6.66
CA LEU A 2 6.80 0.63 5.48
C LEU A 2 6.64 1.88 4.59
N LEU A 3 6.31 3.03 5.19
CA LEU A 3 6.13 4.28 4.45
C LEU A 3 7.41 4.72 3.71
N ARG A 4 8.60 4.54 4.30
CA ARG A 4 9.87 4.91 3.66
C ARG A 4 10.19 4.01 2.46
N SER A 5 9.91 2.71 2.58
CA SER A 5 10.08 1.76 1.47
C SER A 5 9.15 2.10 0.31
N VAL A 6 7.86 2.33 0.61
CA VAL A 6 6.83 2.73 -0.36
C VAL A 6 7.21 4.05 -1.07
N GLN A 7 7.69 5.04 -0.31
CA GLN A 7 8.16 6.33 -0.86
C GLN A 7 9.39 6.18 -1.76
N ARG A 8 10.38 5.40 -1.34
CA ARG A 8 11.60 5.17 -2.14
C ARG A 8 11.24 4.52 -3.47
N LEU A 9 10.37 3.51 -3.42
CA LEU A 9 9.88 2.79 -4.59
C LEU A 9 9.13 3.74 -5.54
N GLY A 10 8.26 4.60 -4.99
CA GLY A 10 7.59 5.65 -5.77
C GLY A 10 8.57 6.63 -6.43
N GLN A 11 9.61 7.07 -5.72
CA GLN A 11 10.61 8.00 -6.28
C GLN A 11 11.46 7.36 -7.39
N GLU A 12 11.88 6.10 -7.23
CA GLU A 12 12.65 5.38 -8.26
C GLU A 12 11.82 5.10 -9.52
N LEU A 13 10.54 4.76 -9.34
CA LEU A 13 9.60 4.60 -10.46
C LEU A 13 9.39 5.92 -11.22
N SER A 14 9.20 7.04 -10.50
CA SER A 14 9.05 8.36 -11.12
C SER A 14 10.32 8.84 -11.84
N ARG A 15 11.51 8.59 -11.28
CA ARG A 15 12.79 8.93 -11.93
C ARG A 15 12.99 8.16 -13.23
N SER A 16 12.68 6.87 -13.22
CA SER A 16 12.81 5.99 -14.40
C SER A 16 11.86 6.38 -15.53
N SER A 17 10.65 6.86 -15.19
CA SER A 17 9.70 7.38 -16.18
C SER A 17 10.20 8.65 -16.88
N SER A 18 10.81 9.57 -16.15
CA SER A 18 11.28 10.86 -16.69
C SER A 18 12.51 10.72 -17.59
N SER A 19 13.42 9.77 -17.30
CA SER A 19 14.63 9.57 -18.12
C SER A 19 14.33 8.99 -19.50
N SER A 20 13.22 8.28 -19.66
CA SER A 20 12.82 7.70 -20.95
C SER A 20 12.28 8.74 -21.94
N GLY A 21 11.88 9.92 -21.47
CA GLY A 21 11.32 10.99 -22.32
C GLY A 21 12.34 11.94 -22.95
N SER A 22 13.63 11.89 -22.58
CA SER A 22 14.61 12.91 -22.99
C SER A 22 15.48 12.54 -24.21
N ARG A 23 15.23 11.39 -24.86
CA ARG A 23 15.99 10.97 -26.05
C ARG A 23 15.14 10.86 -27.30
N SER A 24 14.27 11.82 -27.56
CA SER A 24 13.77 12.07 -28.92
C SER A 24 13.06 13.41 -29.00
N ALA A 25 13.73 14.41 -29.59
CA ALA A 25 13.15 15.47 -30.44
C ALA A 25 14.07 16.70 -30.49
N ALA A 26 15.05 16.67 -31.40
CA ALA A 26 15.30 17.83 -32.23
C ALA A 26 14.32 17.75 -33.41
N ALA A 27 13.08 18.18 -33.19
CA ALA A 27 12.14 18.55 -34.25
C ALA A 27 10.93 19.25 -33.62
N VAL A 28 10.87 20.55 -33.90
CA VAL A 28 9.73 21.47 -33.76
C VAL A 28 8.41 20.81 -34.16
N VAL A 29 7.40 20.85 -33.28
CA VAL A 29 6.04 21.37 -33.56
C VAL A 29 5.38 21.73 -32.21
N THR A 30 5.13 23.02 -32.04
CA THR A 30 4.17 23.62 -31.10
C THR A 30 2.74 23.16 -31.42
N VAL A 31 1.97 22.72 -30.41
CA VAL A 31 0.56 23.09 -30.12
C VAL A 31 0.06 22.26 -28.92
N GLY A 32 -0.55 22.93 -27.92
CA GLY A 32 -1.59 22.32 -27.08
C GLY A 32 -1.19 21.81 -25.68
N SER A 33 -0.68 22.69 -24.81
CA SER A 33 -0.48 22.39 -23.38
C SER A 33 -1.79 22.49 -22.59
N ALA A 34 -2.39 21.34 -22.25
CA ALA A 34 -3.32 21.19 -21.13
C ALA A 34 -3.25 19.76 -20.60
N GLY A 35 -2.48 19.53 -19.53
CA GLY A 35 -2.46 18.23 -18.84
C GLY A 35 -1.13 17.86 -18.19
N ALA A 36 -0.54 18.72 -17.36
CA ALA A 36 0.69 18.41 -16.62
C ALA A 36 0.63 18.97 -15.19
N THR A 37 -0.35 18.53 -14.40
CA THR A 37 -0.42 18.85 -12.95
C THR A 37 -0.52 17.62 -12.05
N ALA A 38 -0.49 16.40 -12.60
CA ALA A 38 -0.61 15.18 -11.80
C ALA A 38 0.70 14.73 -11.10
N ASN A 39 1.88 15.17 -11.59
CA ASN A 39 3.17 14.63 -11.12
C ASN A 39 3.78 15.34 -9.91
N THR A 40 3.33 16.54 -9.56
CA THR A 40 3.85 17.30 -8.40
C THR A 40 3.22 16.86 -7.07
N GLY A 41 2.05 16.21 -7.11
CA GLY A 41 1.34 15.74 -5.90
C GLY A 41 2.01 14.56 -5.19
N ALA A 42 2.66 13.66 -5.94
CA ALA A 42 3.31 12.48 -5.38
C ALA A 42 4.56 12.82 -4.54
N VAL A 43 5.28 13.88 -4.93
CA VAL A 43 6.49 14.35 -4.23
C VAL A 43 6.13 15.16 -2.98
N ALA A 44 5.12 16.04 -3.07
CA ALA A 44 4.63 16.81 -1.92
C ALA A 44 3.96 15.94 -0.84
N ALA A 45 3.25 14.89 -1.24
CA ALA A 45 2.70 13.90 -0.31
C ALA A 45 3.80 13.06 0.38
N ALA A 46 4.97 12.88 -0.25
CA ALA A 46 6.09 12.14 0.34
C ALA A 46 6.84 12.94 1.42
N GLU A 47 6.95 14.26 1.25
CA GLU A 47 7.65 15.15 2.18
C GLU A 47 6.82 15.42 3.46
N ALA A 48 5.50 15.57 3.34
CA ALA A 48 4.59 15.70 4.50
C ALA A 48 4.60 14.47 5.44
N VAL A 49 4.95 13.29 4.92
CA VAL A 49 4.94 12.02 5.66
C VAL A 49 6.26 11.75 6.39
N ALA A 50 7.37 12.35 5.93
CA ALA A 50 8.63 12.33 6.67
C ALA A 50 8.53 13.09 8.00
N ALA A 51 7.71 14.15 8.04
CA ALA A 51 7.40 14.90 9.26
C ALA A 51 6.49 14.12 10.23
N ALA A 52 5.60 13.26 9.72
CA ALA A 52 4.66 12.50 10.56
C ALA A 52 5.28 11.27 11.27
N ALA A 53 6.44 10.79 10.81
CA ALA A 53 7.08 9.57 11.33
C ALA A 53 7.98 9.78 12.56
N VAL A 54 8.15 11.02 13.03
CA VAL A 54 9.01 11.35 14.19
C VAL A 54 8.17 11.78 15.42
N THR A 55 6.85 11.89 15.29
CA THR A 55 5.99 12.37 16.37
C THR A 55 5.47 11.21 17.22
N PRO A 56 5.72 11.21 18.55
CA PRO A 56 5.27 10.13 19.43
C PRO A 56 3.74 10.19 19.65
N LEU A 57 3.17 8.99 19.75
CA LEU A 57 1.81 8.60 20.14
C LEU A 57 0.85 9.73 20.55
N GLY A 58 -0.15 10.00 19.71
CA GLY A 58 -1.28 10.87 20.05
C GLY A 58 -2.41 10.88 19.02
N SER A 59 -2.15 10.53 17.76
CA SER A 59 -3.16 10.49 16.70
C SER A 59 -2.90 9.35 15.70
N GLU A 60 -3.45 8.18 15.95
CA GLU A 60 -3.26 7.01 15.08
C GLU A 60 -4.14 7.04 13.81
N GLY A 61 -5.19 7.87 13.81
CA GLY A 61 -6.10 8.06 12.67
C GLY A 61 -5.44 8.51 11.35
N PRO A 62 -4.62 9.58 11.33
CA PRO A 62 -4.00 10.06 10.08
C PRO A 62 -3.04 9.04 9.47
N VAL A 63 -2.28 8.30 10.28
CA VAL A 63 -1.22 7.41 9.78
C VAL A 63 -1.79 6.25 8.95
N ALA A 64 -2.90 5.67 9.38
CA ALA A 64 -3.55 4.59 8.65
C ALA A 64 -4.15 5.07 7.32
N ALA A 65 -4.79 6.24 7.30
CA ALA A 65 -5.29 6.85 6.06
C ALA A 65 -4.15 7.15 5.07
N THR A 66 -3.02 7.66 5.57
CA THR A 66 -1.82 7.88 4.76
C THR A 66 -1.21 6.57 4.26
N ALA A 67 -1.20 5.51 5.07
CA ALA A 67 -0.71 4.20 4.63
C ALA A 67 -1.59 3.61 3.52
N VAL A 68 -2.92 3.70 3.64
CA VAL A 68 -3.87 3.28 2.60
C VAL A 68 -3.64 4.06 1.31
N SER A 69 -3.58 5.40 1.38
CA SER A 69 -3.38 6.23 0.20
C SER A 69 -2.02 5.98 -0.45
N ALA A 70 -0.97 5.76 0.35
CA ALA A 70 0.36 5.45 -0.17
C ALA A 70 0.40 4.08 -0.86
N LEU A 71 -0.21 3.04 -0.27
CA LEU A 71 -0.33 1.72 -0.91
C LEU A 71 -1.10 1.81 -2.23
N ARG A 72 -2.24 2.49 -2.23
CA ARG A 72 -3.08 2.68 -3.42
C ARG A 72 -2.35 3.44 -4.51
N ASN A 73 -1.63 4.50 -4.17
CA ASN A 73 -0.82 5.25 -5.12
C ASN A 73 0.31 4.40 -5.69
N CYS A 74 1.00 3.60 -4.86
CA CYS A 74 2.03 2.69 -5.36
C CYS A 74 1.48 1.63 -6.31
N MET A 75 0.32 1.04 -6.00
CA MET A 75 -0.32 0.11 -6.93
C MET A 75 -0.80 0.80 -8.21
N ALA A 76 -1.33 2.02 -8.13
CA ALA A 76 -1.73 2.78 -9.31
C ALA A 76 -0.55 3.10 -10.23
N VAL A 77 0.57 3.54 -9.66
CA VAL A 77 1.82 3.78 -10.40
C VAL A 77 2.32 2.47 -11.01
N LEU A 78 2.32 1.37 -10.24
CA LEU A 78 2.70 0.06 -10.75
C LEU A 78 1.81 -0.35 -11.94
N HIS A 79 0.48 -0.23 -11.82
CA HIS A 79 -0.45 -0.57 -12.90
C HIS A 79 -0.27 0.28 -14.16
N ASP A 80 -0.07 1.59 -13.99
CA ASP A 80 0.19 2.48 -15.12
C ASP A 80 1.50 2.11 -15.81
N TRP A 81 2.54 1.88 -15.02
CA TRP A 81 3.84 1.42 -15.48
C TRP A 81 3.78 0.09 -16.23
N ILE A 82 2.99 -0.87 -15.78
CA ILE A 82 2.83 -2.17 -16.46
C ILE A 82 2.08 -2.01 -17.77
N ARG A 83 1.10 -1.09 -17.81
CA ARG A 83 0.45 -0.71 -19.07
C ARG A 83 1.45 -0.10 -20.04
N GLN A 84 2.33 0.79 -19.58
CA GLN A 84 3.39 1.38 -20.41
C GLN A 84 4.36 0.31 -20.93
N GLN A 85 4.72 -0.70 -20.12
CA GLN A 85 5.57 -1.81 -20.56
C GLN A 85 4.99 -2.64 -21.70
N LYS A 86 3.66 -2.76 -21.79
CA LYS A 86 3.01 -3.44 -22.92
C LYS A 86 3.16 -2.67 -24.23
N VAL A 87 3.34 -1.35 -24.15
CA VAL A 87 3.49 -0.48 -25.32
C VAL A 87 4.96 -0.36 -25.72
N ALA A 88 5.86 -0.21 -24.74
CA ALA A 88 7.30 -0.07 -24.94
C ALA A 88 8.07 -0.84 -23.85
N PRO A 89 8.50 -2.09 -24.14
CA PRO A 89 9.25 -2.88 -23.17
C PRO A 89 10.61 -2.23 -22.89
N SER A 90 10.95 -2.11 -21.62
CA SER A 90 12.21 -1.52 -21.15
C SER A 90 12.92 -2.50 -20.23
N GLU A 91 14.14 -2.93 -20.60
CA GLU A 91 14.94 -3.86 -19.80
C GLU A 91 15.31 -3.30 -18.43
N GLN A 92 15.67 -2.01 -18.38
CA GLN A 92 15.99 -1.31 -17.13
C GLN A 92 14.81 -1.40 -16.16
N LEU A 93 13.61 -1.41 -16.71
CA LEU A 93 12.38 -1.39 -15.97
C LEU A 93 12.06 -2.77 -15.35
N GLY A 94 12.31 -3.84 -16.10
CA GLY A 94 12.30 -5.20 -15.56
C GLY A 94 13.22 -5.37 -14.35
N ARG A 95 14.43 -4.78 -14.39
CA ARG A 95 15.39 -4.82 -13.27
C ARG A 95 14.88 -4.08 -12.04
N VAL A 96 14.38 -2.85 -12.20
CA VAL A 96 13.83 -2.07 -11.07
C VAL A 96 12.69 -2.81 -10.38
N LEU A 97 11.80 -3.45 -11.16
CA LEU A 97 10.72 -4.24 -10.58
C LEU A 97 11.25 -5.47 -9.84
N GLN A 98 12.20 -6.20 -10.42
CA GLN A 98 12.83 -7.36 -9.76
C GLN A 98 13.50 -6.98 -8.43
N ASP A 99 14.19 -5.84 -8.40
CA ASP A 99 14.89 -5.37 -7.20
C ASP A 99 13.94 -4.96 -6.08
N ASN A 100 12.75 -4.44 -6.42
CA ASN A 100 11.84 -3.80 -5.46
C ASN A 100 10.57 -4.60 -5.16
N VAL A 101 10.24 -5.64 -5.94
CA VAL A 101 9.02 -6.45 -5.74
C VAL A 101 9.00 -7.13 -4.38
N SER A 102 10.16 -7.57 -3.87
CA SER A 102 10.25 -8.24 -2.56
C SER A 102 9.89 -7.30 -1.42
N ASP A 103 10.32 -6.03 -1.50
CA ASP A 103 9.99 -4.98 -0.55
C ASP A 103 8.52 -4.59 -0.62
N LEU A 104 7.97 -4.50 -1.84
CA LEU A 104 6.54 -4.26 -2.05
C LEU A 104 5.69 -5.37 -1.42
N VAL A 105 6.01 -6.63 -1.72
CA VAL A 105 5.32 -7.80 -1.15
C VAL A 105 5.43 -7.82 0.37
N ARG A 106 6.61 -7.54 0.92
CA ARG A 106 6.81 -7.42 2.37
C ARG A 106 5.93 -6.32 2.95
N CYS A 107 5.83 -5.17 2.27
CA CYS A 107 4.99 -4.07 2.71
C CYS A 107 3.51 -4.45 2.74
N ILE A 108 3.01 -5.04 1.66
CA ILE A 108 1.62 -5.52 1.57
C ILE A 108 1.33 -6.56 2.66
N CYS A 109 2.22 -7.54 2.84
CA CYS A 109 2.04 -8.58 3.85
C CYS A 109 2.03 -8.02 5.28
N THR A 110 2.84 -6.99 5.54
CA THR A 110 2.88 -6.33 6.85
C THR A 110 1.61 -5.51 7.07
N ALA A 111 1.15 -4.77 6.06
CA ALA A 111 -0.11 -4.02 6.10
C ALA A 111 -1.32 -4.94 6.34
N ALA A 112 -1.36 -6.10 5.69
CA ALA A 112 -2.38 -7.13 5.89
C ALA A 112 -2.39 -7.73 7.30
N SER A 113 -1.22 -7.77 7.95
CA SER A 113 -1.04 -8.33 9.29
C SER A 113 -1.20 -7.28 10.40
N THR A 114 -1.58 -6.03 10.07
CA THR A 114 -1.76 -4.99 11.08
C THR A 114 -2.85 -5.43 12.06
N ALA A 115 -2.46 -5.68 13.30
CA ALA A 115 -3.40 -6.09 14.33
C ALA A 115 -4.45 -4.99 14.48
N ALA A 116 -5.73 -5.37 14.38
CA ALA A 116 -6.77 -4.48 14.86
C ALA A 116 -6.49 -4.23 16.35
N PRO A 117 -6.58 -2.99 16.86
CA PRO A 117 -6.49 -2.74 18.29
C PRO A 117 -7.62 -3.53 18.97
N THR A 118 -7.29 -4.69 19.53
CA THR A 118 -8.26 -5.54 20.21
C THR A 118 -8.63 -4.82 21.50
N ALA A 119 -9.84 -4.28 21.56
CA ALA A 119 -10.39 -3.58 22.72
C ALA A 119 -10.54 -4.44 24.00
N HIS A 120 -9.94 -5.63 24.05
CA HIS A 120 -10.26 -6.70 24.99
C HIS A 120 -9.18 -7.00 26.04
N SER A 121 -8.15 -6.16 26.24
CA SER A 121 -7.27 -6.28 27.41
C SER A 121 -7.73 -5.43 28.61
N ARG A 122 -9.02 -5.11 28.71
CA ARG A 122 -9.60 -4.43 29.88
C ARG A 122 -10.45 -5.41 30.68
N GLY A 123 -9.78 -6.31 31.39
CA GLY A 123 -10.47 -7.27 32.23
C GLY A 123 -9.55 -8.23 32.95
N HIS A 124 -8.78 -7.74 33.92
CA HIS A 124 -8.68 -8.40 35.22
C HIS A 124 -7.99 -7.49 36.24
N LEU A 125 -8.69 -7.15 37.32
CA LEU A 125 -8.23 -6.49 38.55
C LEU A 125 -8.21 -4.94 38.59
N ALA A 126 -9.39 -4.32 38.57
CA ALA A 126 -9.72 -3.09 39.32
C ALA A 126 -11.26 -2.96 39.23
N GLY A 127 -12.06 -3.14 40.28
CA GLY A 127 -11.95 -2.44 41.55
C GLY A 127 -12.53 -1.03 41.37
N ALA A 128 -13.83 -0.87 41.62
CA ALA A 128 -14.60 0.38 41.61
C ALA A 128 -14.69 1.12 40.26
N ALA A 129 -15.90 1.11 39.70
CA ALA A 129 -16.26 1.81 38.48
C ALA A 129 -16.34 3.33 38.71
N ASP A 130 -15.53 4.10 37.99
CA ASP A 130 -15.81 5.51 37.71
C ASP A 130 -16.70 5.59 36.44
N PRO A 131 -17.96 6.05 36.55
CA PRO A 131 -18.92 6.09 35.43
C PRO A 131 -18.67 7.21 34.41
N TRP A 132 -17.56 7.97 34.50
CA TRP A 132 -17.30 9.18 33.71
C TRP A 132 -16.09 9.06 32.77
N VAL A 133 -15.91 7.91 32.10
CA VAL A 133 -14.98 7.85 30.95
C VAL A 133 -15.51 8.76 29.85
N ALA A 134 -14.77 9.83 29.55
CA ALA A 134 -15.18 10.86 28.62
C ALA A 134 -15.55 10.29 27.23
N PRO A 135 -16.66 10.72 26.61
CA PRO A 135 -17.13 10.23 25.29
C PRO A 135 -16.07 10.29 24.18
N GLN A 136 -15.09 11.17 24.31
CA GLN A 136 -14.05 11.43 23.33
C GLN A 136 -13.03 10.29 23.18
N GLN A 137 -12.82 9.44 24.20
CA GLN A 137 -11.90 8.30 24.11
C GLN A 137 -12.50 7.10 23.36
N GLN A 138 -13.82 6.92 23.43
CA GLN A 138 -14.49 5.82 22.71
C GLN A 138 -14.51 6.06 21.19
N SER A 139 -14.77 7.29 20.73
CA SER A 139 -14.79 7.63 19.31
C SER A 139 -13.43 7.52 18.62
N ALA A 140 -12.34 7.86 19.31
CA ALA A 140 -10.98 7.71 18.78
C ALA A 140 -10.60 6.23 18.57
N SER A 141 -11.00 5.36 19.51
CA SER A 141 -10.70 3.92 19.43
C SER A 141 -11.41 3.22 18.27
N THR A 142 -12.66 3.61 17.98
CA THR A 142 -13.43 3.04 16.88
C THR A 142 -12.91 3.52 15.52
N ALA A 143 -12.49 4.78 15.42
CA ALA A 143 -11.87 5.33 14.21
C ALA A 143 -10.53 4.63 13.89
N ALA A 144 -9.66 4.42 14.89
CA ALA A 144 -8.40 3.70 14.70
C ALA A 144 -8.64 2.24 14.27
N ALA A 145 -9.62 1.57 14.88
CA ALA A 145 -10.01 0.22 14.48
C ALA A 145 -10.55 0.18 13.04
N ALA A 146 -11.36 1.15 12.63
CA ALA A 146 -11.86 1.25 11.26
C ALA A 146 -10.72 1.49 10.26
N ALA A 147 -9.77 2.36 10.60
CA ALA A 147 -8.63 2.65 9.73
C ALA A 147 -7.69 1.44 9.58
N ALA A 148 -7.44 0.68 10.65
CA ALA A 148 -6.70 -0.59 10.58
C ALA A 148 -7.38 -1.61 9.68
N VAL A 149 -8.73 -1.69 9.72
CA VAL A 149 -9.49 -2.55 8.80
C VAL A 149 -9.32 -2.10 7.35
N ALA A 150 -9.41 -0.79 7.07
CA ALA A 150 -9.23 -0.26 5.72
C ALA A 150 -7.83 -0.59 5.14
N VAL A 151 -6.78 -0.49 5.96
CA VAL A 151 -5.41 -0.89 5.58
C VAL A 151 -5.35 -2.36 5.17
N ARG A 152 -5.98 -3.26 5.94
CA ARG A 152 -5.98 -4.70 5.65
C ARG A 152 -6.79 -5.04 4.41
N GLU A 153 -7.95 -4.42 4.22
CA GLU A 153 -8.74 -4.59 3.00
C GLU A 153 -7.94 -4.16 1.77
N GLU A 154 -7.28 -3.01 1.84
CA GLU A 154 -6.48 -2.51 0.73
C GLU A 154 -5.29 -3.41 0.46
N ALA A 155 -4.62 -3.91 1.49
CA ALA A 155 -3.54 -4.88 1.33
C ALA A 155 -4.01 -6.16 0.61
N MET A 156 -5.21 -6.67 0.91
CA MET A 156 -5.77 -7.84 0.21
C MET A 156 -6.16 -7.53 -1.25
N ARG A 157 -6.64 -6.32 -1.55
CA ARG A 157 -6.83 -5.88 -2.94
C ARG A 157 -5.50 -5.84 -3.67
N CYS A 158 -4.47 -5.25 -3.06
CA CYS A 158 -3.11 -5.20 -3.61
C CYS A 158 -2.56 -6.61 -3.88
N CYS A 159 -2.78 -7.60 -2.99
CA CYS A 159 -2.38 -8.98 -3.23
C CYS A 159 -3.02 -9.57 -4.49
N THR A 160 -4.28 -9.24 -4.76
CA THR A 160 -4.99 -9.71 -5.96
C THR A 160 -4.42 -9.05 -7.21
N ASP A 161 -4.31 -7.72 -7.16
CA ASP A 161 -3.83 -6.88 -8.26
C ASP A 161 -2.38 -7.21 -8.65
N LEU A 162 -1.55 -7.62 -7.67
CA LEU A 162 -0.16 -8.01 -7.92
C LEU A 162 -0.03 -9.12 -8.98
N MET A 163 -0.97 -10.06 -9.04
CA MET A 163 -0.96 -11.18 -10.01
C MET A 163 -1.31 -10.79 -11.45
N ASP A 164 -1.99 -9.67 -11.61
CA ASP A 164 -2.28 -9.08 -12.93
C ASP A 164 -1.19 -8.09 -13.33
N ALA A 165 -0.54 -7.51 -12.33
CA ALA A 165 0.43 -6.47 -12.49
C ALA A 165 1.83 -7.04 -12.80
N VAL A 166 2.33 -7.95 -11.98
CA VAL A 166 3.72 -8.39 -12.03
C VAL A 166 3.83 -9.73 -12.76
N PRO A 167 4.83 -9.91 -13.66
CA PRO A 167 5.07 -11.19 -14.31
C PRO A 167 5.27 -12.32 -13.30
N TYR A 168 4.62 -13.47 -13.53
CA TYR A 168 4.60 -14.56 -12.56
C TYR A 168 5.99 -15.10 -12.19
N HIS A 169 6.95 -15.14 -13.11
CA HIS A 169 8.32 -15.58 -12.82
C HIS A 169 9.01 -14.72 -11.74
N VAL A 170 8.65 -13.44 -11.64
CA VAL A 170 9.14 -12.52 -10.60
C VAL A 170 8.43 -12.77 -9.27
N LEU A 171 7.14 -13.14 -9.30
CA LEU A 171 6.35 -13.43 -8.11
C LEU A 171 6.57 -14.84 -7.54
N HIS A 172 6.96 -15.80 -8.38
CA HIS A 172 7.07 -17.20 -8.01
C HIS A 172 7.91 -17.44 -6.74
N PRO A 173 9.11 -16.83 -6.58
CA PRO A 173 9.90 -16.98 -5.34
C PRO A 173 9.19 -16.44 -4.08
N LEU A 174 8.28 -15.48 -4.25
CA LEU A 174 7.56 -14.82 -3.16
C LEU A 174 6.18 -15.46 -2.89
N ARG A 175 5.78 -16.46 -3.67
CA ARG A 175 4.45 -17.10 -3.62
C ARG A 175 4.11 -17.59 -2.21
N GLN A 176 5.03 -18.28 -1.56
CA GLN A 176 4.81 -18.81 -0.20
C GLN A 176 4.54 -17.70 0.82
N GLN A 177 5.27 -16.59 0.72
CA GLN A 177 5.08 -15.43 1.60
C GLN A 177 3.69 -14.82 1.39
N VAL A 178 3.26 -14.64 0.14
CA VAL A 178 1.95 -14.07 -0.18
C VAL A 178 0.83 -15.03 0.24
N LEU A 179 0.93 -16.32 -0.07
CA LEU A 179 -0.06 -17.31 0.34
C LEU A 179 -0.17 -17.42 1.86
N GLY A 180 0.96 -17.41 2.59
CA GLY A 180 0.96 -17.40 4.05
C GLY A 180 0.34 -16.14 4.65
N CYS A 181 0.43 -15.00 3.96
CA CYS A 181 -0.30 -13.78 4.31
C CYS A 181 -1.81 -13.94 4.06
N ILE A 182 -2.20 -14.44 2.90
CA ILE A 182 -3.61 -14.65 2.52
C ILE A 182 -4.28 -15.64 3.48
N VAL A 183 -3.63 -16.74 3.83
CA VAL A 183 -4.16 -17.74 4.77
C VAL A 183 -4.44 -17.11 6.13
N ARG A 184 -3.54 -16.27 6.66
CA ARG A 184 -3.78 -15.55 7.91
C ARG A 184 -4.97 -14.58 7.82
N ALA A 185 -5.15 -13.92 6.67
CA ALA A 185 -6.27 -13.02 6.44
C ALA A 185 -7.63 -13.75 6.29
N LEU A 186 -7.64 -15.07 6.03
CA LEU A 186 -8.88 -15.86 6.02
C LEU A 186 -9.49 -16.00 7.43
N ASP A 187 -8.67 -15.90 8.47
CA ASP A 187 -9.10 -15.93 9.87
C ASP A 187 -9.29 -14.52 10.46
N ASP A 188 -9.29 -13.48 9.62
CA ASP A 188 -9.46 -12.10 10.08
C ASP A 188 -10.83 -11.90 10.75
N ASN A 189 -10.90 -11.07 11.80
CA ASN A 189 -12.13 -10.80 12.51
C ASN A 189 -13.21 -10.11 11.65
N ARG A 190 -12.83 -9.40 10.59
CA ARG A 190 -13.76 -8.72 9.68
C ARG A 190 -14.12 -9.57 8.46
N ARG A 191 -15.42 -9.69 8.21
CA ARG A 191 -15.97 -10.43 7.07
C ARG A 191 -15.48 -9.90 5.72
N SER A 192 -15.35 -8.58 5.57
CA SER A 192 -14.89 -7.95 4.33
C SER A 192 -13.46 -8.36 3.97
N VAL A 193 -12.55 -8.36 4.94
CA VAL A 193 -11.17 -8.83 4.78
C VAL A 193 -11.14 -10.30 4.39
N ARG A 194 -11.92 -11.16 5.07
CA ARG A 194 -12.02 -12.59 4.72
C ARG A 194 -12.50 -12.82 3.29
N GLN A 195 -13.51 -12.08 2.83
CA GLN A 195 -14.01 -12.18 1.45
C GLN A 195 -12.94 -11.81 0.42
N LEU A 196 -12.18 -10.74 0.68
CA LEU A 196 -11.05 -10.35 -0.16
C LEU A 196 -9.94 -11.41 -0.15
N ALA A 197 -9.62 -11.98 1.01
CA ALA A 197 -8.64 -13.05 1.14
C ALA A 197 -9.05 -14.32 0.37
N VAL A 198 -10.33 -14.71 0.40
CA VAL A 198 -10.85 -15.82 -0.42
C VAL A 198 -10.65 -15.54 -1.92
N ARG A 199 -10.98 -14.31 -2.36
CA ARG A 199 -10.78 -13.92 -3.76
C ARG A 199 -9.30 -13.95 -4.14
N ALA A 200 -8.43 -13.36 -3.32
CA ALA A 200 -6.98 -13.37 -3.52
C ALA A 200 -6.46 -14.82 -3.62
N ARG A 201 -6.88 -15.71 -2.72
CA ARG A 201 -6.47 -17.12 -2.75
C ARG A 201 -6.82 -17.81 -4.07
N ARG A 202 -8.02 -17.56 -4.62
CA ARG A 202 -8.43 -18.14 -5.92
C ARG A 202 -7.51 -17.67 -7.05
N VAL A 203 -7.29 -16.35 -7.16
CA VAL A 203 -6.40 -15.77 -8.17
C VAL A 203 -4.98 -16.32 -8.09
N TRP A 204 -4.47 -16.53 -6.87
CA TRP A 204 -3.14 -17.11 -6.64
C TRP A 204 -3.07 -18.64 -6.77
N ALA A 205 -4.21 -19.34 -6.86
CA ALA A 205 -4.27 -20.78 -7.09
C ALA A 205 -4.41 -21.11 -8.58
N ASP A 206 -5.09 -20.25 -9.34
CA ASP A 206 -5.39 -20.44 -10.77
C ASP A 206 -4.20 -20.18 -11.71
N LYS A 207 -3.09 -19.62 -11.19
CA LYS A 207 -1.83 -19.38 -11.92
C LYS A 207 -0.65 -20.13 -11.30
#